data_AF-A0A544ZHF0-F1
#
_entry.id   AF-A0A544ZHF0-F1
#
_cell.length_a   1.000
_cell.length_b   1.000
_cell.length_c   1.000
_cell.angle_alpha   90.00
_cell.angle_beta   90.00
_cell.angle_gamma   90.00
#
_symmetry.space_group_name_H-M   'P 1'
#
loop_
_entity.id
_entity.type
_entity.pdbx_description
1 polymer ?
#
loop_
_entity_poly.entity_id
_entity_poly.type
_entity_poly.pdbx_seq_one_letter_code
_entity_poly.pdbx_strand_id
1 'polypeptide(L)'
;MRLGERLRGLPGTEDAVVLGLPRGGVPVAYHVARALGAPLDVIVVRKLGVPYQPELGFGAIGEGGVRVVNPDVVRLANITRDEMAEVERRERAELERRARRFRAGREPVDLAGRTVIVVDDGIATGGTARAACQVARAHGASRVVLAVPVGAPETIASLRRDADEVVCLDTPDHFYAIGAWYDDFTQASDEDVVECLRLAAE
;
A
#
# COMPACT_ATOMS: atom_id res chain seq x y z
N MET A 1 -4.96 -18.20 0.91
CA MET A 1 -3.75 -19.00 0.59
C MET A 1 -3.26 -18.81 -0.86
N ARG A 2 -4.14 -18.76 -1.88
CA ARG A 2 -3.76 -18.61 -3.31
C ARG A 2 -2.74 -17.49 -3.61
N LEU A 3 -2.88 -16.30 -2.99
CA LEU A 3 -1.98 -15.17 -3.24
C LEU A 3 -0.54 -15.45 -2.74
N GLY A 4 -0.39 -16.01 -1.54
CA GLY A 4 0.91 -16.40 -1.00
C GLY A 4 1.58 -17.50 -1.83
N GLU A 5 0.81 -18.48 -2.30
CA GLU A 5 1.31 -19.54 -3.19
C GLU A 5 1.81 -18.98 -4.53
N ARG A 6 1.07 -18.02 -5.11
CA ARG A 6 1.48 -17.36 -6.34
C ARG A 6 2.79 -16.59 -6.14
N LEU A 7 2.96 -15.95 -4.98
CA LEU A 7 4.15 -15.18 -4.63
C LEU A 7 5.38 -16.07 -4.36
N ARG A 8 5.22 -17.26 -3.76
CA ARG A 8 6.36 -18.20 -3.56
C ARG A 8 7.07 -18.58 -4.85
N GLY A 9 6.36 -18.55 -5.98
CA GLY A 9 6.94 -18.85 -7.29
C GLY A 9 7.71 -17.69 -7.91
N LEU A 10 7.74 -16.51 -7.28
CA LEU A 10 8.47 -15.36 -7.79
C LEU A 10 9.92 -15.37 -7.28
N PRO A 11 10.91 -15.15 -8.16
CA PRO A 11 12.30 -15.05 -7.73
C PRO A 11 12.48 -13.90 -6.73
N GLY A 12 13.37 -14.03 -5.75
CA GLY A 12 13.77 -12.92 -4.88
C GLY A 12 12.75 -12.55 -3.80
N THR A 13 11.82 -13.46 -3.48
CA THR A 13 10.88 -13.31 -2.35
C THR A 13 11.36 -13.96 -1.06
N GLU A 14 12.52 -14.63 -1.07
CA GLU A 14 13.08 -15.34 0.07
C GLU A 14 13.44 -14.41 1.25
N ASP A 15 13.92 -13.20 0.94
CA ASP A 15 14.25 -12.15 1.92
C ASP A 15 13.24 -10.99 1.90
N ALA A 16 12.02 -11.25 1.43
CA ALA A 16 11.02 -10.19 1.28
C ALA A 16 10.46 -9.71 2.62
N VAL A 17 10.04 -8.44 2.66
CA VAL A 17 9.18 -7.89 3.71
C VAL A 17 7.77 -7.73 3.15
N VAL A 18 6.77 -8.24 3.84
CA VAL A 18 5.37 -8.12 3.44
C VAL A 18 4.75 -6.93 4.17
N LEU A 19 4.25 -5.96 3.41
CA LEU A 19 3.62 -4.76 3.93
C LEU A 19 2.13 -4.75 3.59
N GLY A 20 1.27 -4.77 4.61
CA GLY A 20 -0.17 -4.65 4.44
C GLY A 20 -0.64 -3.20 4.39
N LEU A 21 -1.51 -2.89 3.44
CA LEU A 21 -2.24 -1.63 3.39
C LEU A 21 -3.41 -1.66 4.39
N PRO A 22 -3.51 -0.70 5.31
CA PRO A 22 -4.62 -0.67 6.24
C PRO A 22 -5.92 -0.22 5.53
N ARG A 23 -7.07 -0.83 5.84
CA ARG A 23 -7.27 -1.84 6.90
C ARG A 23 -7.32 -3.26 6.37
N GLY A 24 -8.10 -3.52 5.33
CA GLY A 24 -8.36 -4.87 4.85
C GLY A 24 -7.17 -5.56 4.20
N GLY A 25 -6.19 -4.80 3.70
CA GLY A 25 -4.94 -5.37 3.19
C GLY A 25 -4.08 -6.05 4.25
N VAL A 26 -4.15 -5.64 5.52
CA VAL A 26 -3.30 -6.23 6.59
C VAL A 26 -3.67 -7.69 6.91
N PRO A 27 -4.95 -8.07 7.10
CA PRO A 27 -5.34 -9.48 7.21
C PRO A 27 -4.90 -10.34 6.01
N VAL A 28 -4.99 -9.81 4.79
CA VAL A 28 -4.51 -10.52 3.60
C VAL A 28 -2.99 -10.67 3.63
N ALA A 29 -2.29 -9.59 3.98
CA ALA A 29 -0.84 -9.55 4.15
C ALA A 29 -0.36 -10.54 5.22
N TYR A 30 -1.08 -10.69 6.33
CA TYR A 30 -0.78 -11.67 7.37
C TYR A 30 -0.73 -13.09 6.83
N HIS A 31 -1.73 -13.49 6.04
CA HIS A 31 -1.73 -14.81 5.41
C HIS A 31 -0.64 -14.97 4.33
N VAL A 32 -0.31 -13.90 3.60
CA VAL A 32 0.80 -13.89 2.64
C VAL A 32 2.14 -14.07 3.36
N ALA A 33 2.40 -13.29 4.41
CA ALA A 33 3.62 -13.34 5.22
C ALA A 33 3.83 -14.74 5.81
N ARG A 34 2.79 -15.34 6.40
CA ARG A 34 2.83 -16.72 6.90
C ARG A 34 3.10 -17.75 5.82
N ALA A 35 2.55 -17.56 4.63
CA ALA A 35 2.81 -18.46 3.52
C ALA A 35 4.28 -18.36 3.06
N LEU A 36 4.87 -17.17 3.07
CA LEU A 36 6.26 -16.94 2.64
C LEU A 36 7.30 -17.19 3.75
N GLY A 37 6.89 -17.26 5.01
CA GLY A 37 7.82 -17.23 6.14
C GLY A 37 8.51 -15.87 6.29
N ALA A 38 7.88 -14.79 5.81
CA ALA A 38 8.43 -13.45 5.75
C ALA A 38 7.92 -12.57 6.90
N PRO A 39 8.69 -11.54 7.33
CA PRO A 39 8.19 -10.55 8.28
C PRO A 39 6.99 -9.80 7.70
N LEU A 40 5.96 -9.63 8.54
CA LEU A 40 4.80 -8.79 8.26
C LEU A 40 4.99 -7.43 8.92
N ASP A 41 4.65 -6.38 8.19
CA ASP A 41 4.47 -5.06 8.76
C ASP A 41 3.32 -4.29 8.07
N VAL A 42 2.97 -3.10 8.58
CA VAL A 42 2.01 -2.19 7.97
C VAL A 42 2.74 -1.10 7.19
N ILE A 43 2.17 -0.66 6.07
CA ILE A 43 2.62 0.55 5.37
C ILE A 43 1.53 1.62 5.45
N VAL A 44 1.78 2.67 6.24
CA VAL A 44 0.84 3.78 6.37
C VAL A 44 1.25 4.89 5.42
N VAL A 45 0.35 5.22 4.49
CA VAL A 45 0.58 6.26 3.46
C VAL A 45 -0.60 7.20 3.33
N ARG A 46 -0.34 8.39 2.79
CA ARG A 46 -1.38 9.33 2.36
C ARG A 46 -1.07 9.84 0.95
N LYS A 47 -2.11 9.91 0.11
CA LYS A 47 -2.05 10.60 -1.19
C LYS A 47 -2.12 12.11 -0.96
N LEU A 48 -1.25 12.84 -1.63
CA LEU A 48 -1.34 14.30 -1.72
C LEU A 48 -2.13 14.64 -2.99
N GLY A 49 -3.40 15.01 -2.81
CA GLY A 49 -4.32 15.36 -3.91
C GLY A 49 -4.20 16.81 -4.33
N VAL A 50 -4.46 17.11 -5.61
CA VAL A 50 -4.58 18.49 -6.10
C VAL A 50 -5.69 19.20 -5.32
N PRO A 51 -5.49 20.42 -4.78
CA PRO A 51 -6.44 21.06 -3.86
C PRO A 51 -7.88 21.10 -4.36
N TYR A 52 -8.06 21.43 -5.64
CA TYR A 52 -9.36 21.54 -6.31
C TYR A 52 -9.77 20.26 -7.08
N GLN A 53 -8.93 19.24 -7.11
CA GLN A 53 -9.24 17.92 -7.69
C GLN A 53 -8.58 16.81 -6.84
N PRO A 54 -9.07 16.53 -5.62
CA PRO A 54 -8.39 15.67 -4.65
C PRO A 54 -8.15 14.23 -5.13
N GLU A 55 -8.92 13.77 -6.11
CA GLU A 55 -8.73 12.46 -6.71
C GLU A 55 -7.45 12.36 -7.55
N LEU A 56 -7.05 13.46 -8.19
CA LEU A 56 -5.77 13.56 -8.90
C LEU A 56 -4.65 13.74 -7.87
N GLY A 57 -3.79 12.74 -7.71
CA GLY A 57 -2.65 12.81 -6.81
C GLY A 57 -1.45 13.53 -7.43
N PHE A 58 -0.95 14.59 -6.79
CA PHE A 58 0.34 15.19 -7.14
C PHE A 58 1.51 14.57 -6.37
N GLY A 59 1.25 13.74 -5.37
CA GLY A 59 2.30 13.11 -4.57
C GLY A 59 1.78 12.14 -3.53
N ALA A 60 2.68 11.67 -2.69
CA ALA A 60 2.40 10.78 -1.57
C ALA A 60 3.35 11.07 -0.40
N ILE A 61 2.90 10.79 0.82
CA ILE A 61 3.72 10.81 2.03
C ILE A 61 3.60 9.49 2.79
N GLY A 62 4.67 9.14 3.48
CA GLY A 62 4.77 7.98 4.35
C GLY A 62 5.43 8.33 5.68
N GLU A 63 5.50 7.33 6.56
CA GLU A 63 6.21 7.42 7.84
C GLU A 63 7.69 7.80 7.64
N GLY A 64 8.39 8.16 8.72
CA GLY A 64 9.82 8.52 8.64
C GLY A 64 10.14 9.76 7.79
N GLY A 65 9.15 10.64 7.54
CA GLY A 65 9.36 11.87 6.79
C GLY A 65 9.36 11.70 5.26
N VAL A 66 9.09 10.49 4.76
CA VAL A 66 9.07 10.22 3.31
C VAL A 66 8.04 11.09 2.60
N ARG A 67 8.47 11.66 1.47
CA ARG A 67 7.68 12.52 0.61
C ARG A 67 8.05 12.29 -0.85
N VAL A 68 7.07 11.95 -1.66
CA VAL A 68 7.18 11.75 -3.11
C VAL A 68 6.29 12.76 -3.81
N VAL A 69 6.81 13.45 -4.82
CA VAL A 69 6.07 14.44 -5.61
C VAL A 69 6.21 14.12 -7.08
N ASN A 70 5.10 14.19 -7.81
CA ASN A 70 5.05 14.15 -9.26
C ASN A 70 5.14 15.60 -9.80
N PRO A 71 6.31 16.03 -10.32
CA PRO A 71 6.50 17.39 -10.79
C PRO A 71 5.66 17.73 -12.03
N ASP A 72 5.25 16.72 -12.82
CA ASP A 72 4.41 16.93 -13.99
C ASP A 72 2.98 17.28 -13.60
N VAL A 73 2.42 16.59 -12.60
CA VAL A 73 1.09 16.92 -12.06
C VAL A 73 1.11 18.32 -11.44
N VAL A 74 2.13 18.64 -10.63
CA VAL A 74 2.28 19.97 -10.02
C VAL A 74 2.30 21.06 -11.09
N ARG A 75 3.07 20.86 -12.17
CA ARG A 75 3.18 21.81 -13.28
C ARG A 75 1.87 21.94 -14.06
N LEU A 76 1.25 20.82 -14.43
CA LEU A 76 0.01 20.81 -15.23
C LEU A 76 -1.19 21.38 -14.47
N ALA A 77 -1.26 21.12 -13.16
CA ALA A 77 -2.29 21.65 -12.28
C ALA A 77 -1.92 23.03 -11.69
N ASN A 78 -0.80 23.63 -12.09
CA ASN A 78 -0.34 24.94 -11.63
C ASN A 78 -0.41 25.12 -10.09
N ILE A 79 0.00 24.10 -9.35
CA ILE A 79 -0.11 24.08 -7.89
C ILE A 79 1.04 24.91 -7.31
N THR A 80 0.72 25.87 -6.47
CA THR A 80 1.69 26.69 -5.77
C THR A 80 2.37 25.90 -4.63
N ARG A 81 3.54 26.38 -4.19
CA ARG A 81 4.24 25.79 -3.03
C ARG A 81 3.40 25.85 -1.76
N ASP A 82 2.66 26.94 -1.57
CA ASP A 82 1.83 27.14 -0.37
C ASP A 82 0.63 26.17 -0.37
N GLU A 83 -0.01 25.96 -1.53
CA GLU A 83 -1.06 24.96 -1.68
C GLU A 83 -0.54 23.54 -1.42
N MET A 84 0.65 23.20 -1.94
CA MET A 84 1.27 21.91 -1.66
C MET A 84 1.55 21.73 -0.17
N ALA A 85 2.07 22.77 0.50
CA ALA A 85 2.38 22.74 1.92
C ALA A 85 1.11 22.57 2.77
N GLU A 86 0.02 23.22 2.39
CA GLU A 86 -1.29 23.09 3.06
C GLU A 86 -1.81 21.66 3.00
N VAL A 87 -1.85 21.07 1.79
CA VAL A 87 -2.28 19.68 1.60
C VAL A 87 -1.38 18.74 2.39
N GLU A 88 -0.06 18.91 2.28
CA GLU A 88 0.89 18.07 2.99
C GLU A 88 0.72 18.14 4.50
N ARG A 89 0.54 19.32 5.08
CA ARG A 89 0.31 19.49 6.52
C ARG A 89 -0.92 18.72 6.99
N ARG A 90 -2.04 18.84 6.27
CA ARG A 90 -3.28 18.14 6.61
C ARG A 90 -3.10 16.63 6.54
N GLU A 91 -2.55 16.14 5.43
CA GLU A 91 -2.37 14.70 5.24
C GLU A 91 -1.32 14.12 6.20
N ARG A 92 -0.28 14.88 6.57
CA ARG A 92 0.74 14.44 7.53
C ARG A 92 0.16 14.26 8.94
N ALA A 93 -0.72 15.15 9.38
CA ALA A 93 -1.42 14.98 10.66
C ALA A 93 -2.27 13.70 10.70
N GLU A 94 -2.96 13.38 9.59
CA GLU A 94 -3.72 12.13 9.43
C GLU A 94 -2.80 10.90 9.42
N LEU A 95 -1.72 10.95 8.65
CA LEU A 95 -0.71 9.92 8.56
C LEU A 95 -0.19 9.53 9.95
N GLU A 96 0.27 10.53 10.71
CA GLU A 96 0.83 10.33 12.05
C GLU A 96 -0.20 9.77 13.03
N ARG A 97 -1.47 10.20 12.94
CA ARG A 97 -2.54 9.66 13.79
C ARG A 97 -2.75 8.17 13.51
N ARG A 98 -2.80 7.76 12.25
CA ARG A 98 -2.97 6.35 11.85
C ARG A 98 -1.74 5.52 12.19
N ALA A 99 -0.54 6.03 11.92
CA ALA A 99 0.72 5.38 12.26
C ALA A 99 0.80 5.08 13.76
N ARG A 100 0.57 6.06 14.63
CA ARG A 100 0.55 5.84 16.09
C ARG A 100 -0.42 4.74 16.51
N ARG A 101 -1.61 4.69 15.89
CA ARG A 101 -2.61 3.67 16.20
C ARG A 101 -2.18 2.27 15.77
N PHE A 102 -1.76 2.08 14.53
CA PHE A 102 -1.43 0.74 14.00
C PHE A 102 -0.10 0.20 14.54
N ARG A 103 0.89 1.08 14.72
CA ARG A 103 2.21 0.70 15.25
C ARG A 103 2.13 0.22 16.69
N ALA A 104 1.26 0.82 17.51
CA ALA A 104 1.10 0.48 18.93
C ALA A 104 2.44 0.39 19.69
N GLY A 105 3.38 1.29 19.37
CA GLY A 105 4.72 1.34 19.98
C GLY A 105 5.80 0.48 19.29
N ARG A 106 5.46 -0.26 18.23
CA ARG A 106 6.44 -1.01 17.42
C ARG A 106 7.17 -0.11 16.43
N GLU A 107 8.45 -0.37 16.26
CA GLU A 107 9.26 0.24 15.21
C GLU A 107 8.94 -0.36 13.83
N PRO A 108 8.98 0.43 12.75
CA PRO A 108 8.85 -0.08 11.38
C PRO A 108 9.98 -1.04 11.00
N VAL A 109 9.67 -2.03 10.17
CA VAL A 109 10.67 -2.91 9.58
C VAL A 109 11.51 -2.14 8.55
N ASP A 110 12.84 -2.31 8.60
CA ASP A 110 13.75 -1.71 7.62
C ASP A 110 13.56 -2.35 6.23
N LEU A 111 13.36 -1.49 5.23
CA LEU A 111 13.11 -1.87 3.84
C LEU A 111 14.36 -1.71 2.96
N ALA A 112 15.43 -1.11 3.46
CA ALA A 112 16.60 -0.77 2.68
C ALA A 112 17.22 -2.02 2.02
N GLY A 113 17.34 -1.98 0.69
CA GLY A 113 17.94 -3.06 -0.11
C GLY A 113 17.08 -4.31 -0.26
N ARG A 114 15.88 -4.38 0.35
CA ARG A 114 15.03 -5.59 0.35
C ARG A 114 13.99 -5.57 -0.77
N THR A 115 13.50 -6.77 -1.10
CA THR A 115 12.23 -6.92 -1.83
C THR A 115 11.07 -6.61 -0.87
N VAL A 116 10.18 -5.72 -1.28
CA VAL A 116 8.99 -5.35 -0.52
C VAL A 116 7.76 -5.79 -1.28
N ILE A 117 6.88 -6.54 -0.61
CA ILE A 117 5.59 -6.98 -1.15
C ILE A 117 4.49 -6.13 -0.50
N VAL A 118 3.96 -5.16 -1.22
CA VAL A 118 2.80 -4.37 -0.79
C VAL A 118 1.53 -5.17 -1.09
N VAL A 119 0.69 -5.37 -0.08
CA VAL A 119 -0.53 -6.18 -0.15
C VAL A 119 -1.76 -5.36 0.19
N ASP A 120 -2.81 -5.52 -0.61
CA ASP A 120 -4.16 -4.98 -0.37
C ASP A 120 -5.22 -6.07 -0.51
N ASP A 121 -6.43 -5.84 0.00
CA ASP A 121 -7.57 -6.77 -0.16
C ASP A 121 -8.20 -6.69 -1.56
N GLY A 122 -8.11 -5.55 -2.21
CA GLY A 122 -8.43 -5.39 -3.60
C GLY A 122 -8.21 -3.97 -4.09
N ILE A 123 -8.24 -3.77 -5.41
CA ILE A 123 -7.91 -2.49 -6.01
C ILE A 123 -8.99 -2.05 -6.99
N ALA A 124 -9.72 -0.99 -6.61
CA ALA A 124 -10.64 -0.30 -7.50
C ALA A 124 -9.93 0.84 -8.27
N THR A 125 -9.42 1.85 -7.55
CA THR A 125 -8.83 3.08 -8.13
C THR A 125 -7.32 3.17 -7.99
N GLY A 126 -6.71 2.38 -7.09
CA GLY A 126 -5.26 2.20 -6.99
C GLY A 126 -4.46 3.37 -6.41
N GLY A 127 -5.09 4.49 -6.02
CA GLY A 127 -4.39 5.66 -5.49
C GLY A 127 -3.56 5.35 -4.24
N THR A 128 -4.11 4.58 -3.30
CA THR A 128 -3.41 4.18 -2.07
C THR A 128 -2.30 3.17 -2.37
N ALA A 129 -2.55 2.18 -3.22
CA ALA A 129 -1.54 1.21 -3.66
C ALA A 129 -0.34 1.89 -4.34
N ARG A 130 -0.61 2.84 -5.23
CA ARG A 130 0.41 3.68 -5.87
C ARG A 130 1.26 4.43 -4.83
N ALA A 131 0.61 5.09 -3.87
CA ALA A 131 1.30 5.79 -2.79
C ALA A 131 2.18 4.85 -1.96
N ALA A 132 1.70 3.65 -1.64
CA ALA A 132 2.46 2.64 -0.92
C ALA A 132 3.69 2.16 -1.68
N CYS A 133 3.57 1.87 -2.98
CA CYS A 133 4.72 1.47 -3.79
C CYS A 133 5.79 2.59 -3.85
N GLN A 134 5.36 3.84 -4.04
CA GLN A 134 6.26 5.00 -4.08
C GLN A 134 6.96 5.23 -2.73
N VAL A 135 6.22 5.13 -1.62
CA VAL A 135 6.77 5.27 -0.27
C VAL A 135 7.73 4.14 0.07
N ALA A 136 7.39 2.88 -0.24
CA ALA A 136 8.28 1.73 -0.04
C ALA A 136 9.60 1.93 -0.79
N ARG A 137 9.55 2.41 -2.04
CA ARG A 137 10.76 2.75 -2.81
C ARG A 137 11.58 3.85 -2.15
N ALA A 138 10.93 4.91 -1.67
CA ALA A 138 11.61 6.02 -1.00
C ALA A 138 12.23 5.64 0.35
N HIS A 139 11.74 4.58 1.00
CA HIS A 139 12.39 3.93 2.14
C HIS A 139 13.57 3.01 1.76
N GLY A 140 13.92 2.91 0.48
CA GLY A 140 15.11 2.18 0.02
C GLY A 140 14.83 0.74 -0.43
N ALA A 141 13.58 0.34 -0.64
CA ALA A 141 13.26 -0.96 -1.22
C ALA A 141 13.96 -1.14 -2.58
N SER A 142 14.74 -2.20 -2.74
CA SER A 142 15.43 -2.50 -4.00
C SER A 142 14.46 -3.01 -5.06
N ARG A 143 13.41 -3.70 -4.62
CA ARG A 143 12.31 -4.17 -5.46
C ARG A 143 10.97 -3.99 -4.76
N VAL A 144 9.95 -3.59 -5.49
CA VAL A 144 8.58 -3.42 -5.00
C VAL A 144 7.64 -4.29 -5.84
N VAL A 145 6.98 -5.23 -5.19
CA VAL A 145 5.92 -6.08 -5.76
C VAL A 145 4.60 -5.62 -5.15
N LEU A 146 3.60 -5.35 -6.00
CA LEU A 146 2.22 -5.14 -5.54
C LEU A 146 1.43 -6.43 -5.72
N ALA A 147 0.79 -6.91 -4.67
CA ALA A 147 0.07 -8.18 -4.69
C ALA A 147 -1.35 -8.03 -4.13
N VAL A 148 -2.36 -8.36 -4.92
CA VAL A 148 -3.77 -8.25 -4.51
C VAL A 148 -4.61 -9.42 -5.02
N PRO A 149 -5.65 -9.85 -4.30
CA PRO A 149 -6.56 -10.89 -4.78
C PRO A 149 -7.32 -10.46 -6.03
N VAL A 150 -7.91 -9.25 -6.03
CA VAL A 150 -8.77 -8.79 -7.12
C VAL A 150 -8.55 -7.31 -7.43
N GLY A 151 -8.71 -6.91 -8.69
CA GLY A 151 -8.72 -5.49 -9.04
C GLY A 151 -9.30 -5.17 -10.40
N ALA A 152 -9.62 -3.89 -10.61
CA ALA A 152 -10.09 -3.39 -11.90
C ALA A 152 -8.99 -3.52 -12.97
N PRO A 153 -9.27 -4.09 -14.16
CA PRO A 153 -8.26 -4.38 -15.18
C PRO A 153 -7.37 -3.17 -15.55
N GLU A 154 -8.00 -2.02 -15.81
CA GLU A 154 -7.31 -0.79 -16.20
C GLU A 154 -6.44 -0.24 -15.06
N THR A 155 -6.95 -0.34 -13.83
CA THR A 155 -6.23 0.11 -12.64
C THR A 155 -5.00 -0.76 -12.38
N ILE A 156 -5.14 -2.08 -12.44
CA ILE A 156 -4.03 -3.03 -12.32
C ILE A 156 -2.98 -2.80 -13.41
N ALA A 157 -3.41 -2.56 -14.65
CA ALA A 157 -2.49 -2.23 -15.73
C ALA A 157 -1.73 -0.91 -15.48
N SER A 158 -2.40 0.11 -14.95
CA SER A 158 -1.79 1.40 -14.65
C SER A 158 -0.74 1.36 -13.53
N LEU A 159 -0.86 0.41 -12.59
CA LEU A 159 0.01 0.27 -11.41
C LEU A 159 1.35 -0.41 -11.73
N ARG A 160 1.48 -1.03 -12.90
CA ARG A 160 2.76 -1.58 -13.40
C ARG A 160 3.82 -0.49 -13.65
N ARG A 161 3.44 0.78 -13.55
CA ARG A 161 4.37 1.93 -13.61
C ARG A 161 4.96 2.30 -12.26
N ASP A 162 4.40 1.79 -11.16
CA ASP A 162 4.76 2.17 -9.79
C ASP A 162 5.37 1.02 -8.99
N ALA A 163 5.15 -0.22 -9.44
CA ALA A 163 5.76 -1.43 -8.90
C ALA A 163 6.57 -2.13 -10.00
N ASP A 164 7.62 -2.86 -9.61
CA ASP A 164 8.41 -3.68 -10.54
C ASP A 164 7.59 -4.87 -11.03
N GLU A 165 6.66 -5.34 -10.20
CA GLU A 165 5.76 -6.43 -10.53
C GLU A 165 4.39 -6.22 -9.88
N VAL A 166 3.33 -6.58 -10.59
CA VAL A 166 1.95 -6.54 -10.10
C VAL A 166 1.34 -7.92 -10.23
N VAL A 167 1.05 -8.54 -9.10
CA VAL A 167 0.40 -9.84 -8.97
C VAL A 167 -1.05 -9.62 -8.59
N CYS A 168 -1.96 -9.89 -9.52
CA CYS A 168 -3.39 -9.88 -9.27
C CYS A 168 -3.95 -11.25 -9.62
N LEU A 169 -4.70 -11.89 -8.71
CA LEU A 169 -5.24 -13.23 -9.00
C LEU A 169 -6.37 -13.16 -10.02
N ASP A 170 -7.28 -12.18 -9.86
CA ASP A 170 -8.46 -12.04 -10.69
C ASP A 170 -8.65 -10.57 -11.15
N THR A 171 -8.89 -10.38 -12.45
CA THR A 171 -9.17 -9.07 -13.08
C THR A 171 -10.46 -9.14 -13.89
N PRO A 172 -11.61 -9.12 -13.22
CA PRO A 172 -12.90 -9.36 -13.86
C PRO A 172 -13.35 -8.18 -14.73
N ASP A 173 -13.92 -8.46 -15.89
CA ASP A 173 -14.39 -7.43 -16.85
C ASP A 173 -15.49 -6.52 -16.25
N HIS A 174 -16.28 -7.05 -15.33
CA HIS A 174 -17.37 -6.34 -14.65
C HIS A 174 -17.01 -6.10 -13.18
N PHE A 175 -15.98 -5.28 -12.94
CA PHE A 175 -15.54 -4.93 -11.59
C PHE A 175 -16.39 -3.80 -11.00
N TYR A 176 -17.21 -4.10 -9.99
CA TYR A 176 -18.07 -3.12 -9.31
C TYR A 176 -17.59 -2.74 -7.91
N ALA A 177 -17.26 -3.75 -7.08
CA ALA A 177 -16.81 -3.55 -5.71
C ALA A 177 -15.94 -4.73 -5.26
N ILE A 178 -14.96 -4.47 -4.41
CA ILE A 178 -14.06 -5.50 -3.87
C ILE A 178 -14.86 -6.56 -3.10
N GLY A 179 -15.79 -6.14 -2.25
CA GLY A 179 -16.57 -7.06 -1.42
C GLY A 179 -17.47 -8.05 -2.17
N ALA A 180 -17.73 -7.84 -3.46
CA ALA A 180 -18.45 -8.82 -4.28
C ALA A 180 -17.62 -10.09 -4.59
N TRP A 181 -16.32 -10.05 -4.31
CA TRP A 181 -15.36 -11.13 -4.57
C TRP A 181 -14.96 -11.89 -3.31
N TYR A 182 -15.66 -11.62 -2.20
CA TYR A 182 -15.46 -12.27 -0.91
C TYR A 182 -16.78 -12.84 -0.41
N ASP A 183 -16.77 -14.10 0.03
CA ASP A 183 -17.93 -14.71 0.70
C ASP A 183 -18.28 -13.98 2.01
N ASP A 184 -17.26 -13.45 2.69
CA ASP A 184 -17.36 -12.57 3.86
C ASP A 184 -16.46 -11.35 3.65
N PHE A 185 -17.07 -10.17 3.53
CA PHE A 185 -16.38 -8.88 3.43
C PHE A 185 -16.68 -7.98 4.63
N THR A 186 -16.64 -8.56 5.83
CA THR A 186 -16.67 -7.80 7.06
C THR A 186 -15.51 -6.80 7.06
N GLN A 187 -15.82 -5.52 7.22
CA GLN A 187 -14.80 -4.47 7.18
C GLN A 187 -13.83 -4.63 8.34
N ALA A 188 -12.55 -4.81 8.01
CA ALA A 188 -11.49 -4.86 9.02
C ALA A 188 -11.48 -3.59 9.87
N SER A 189 -11.47 -3.78 11.18
CA SER A 189 -11.33 -2.74 12.20
C SER A 189 -9.86 -2.35 12.39
N ASP A 190 -9.62 -1.29 13.16
CA ASP A 190 -8.24 -0.90 13.49
C ASP A 190 -7.63 -1.92 14.48
N GLU A 191 -8.47 -2.56 15.30
CA GLU A 191 -8.10 -3.62 16.23
C GLU A 191 -7.63 -4.88 15.48
N ASP A 192 -8.32 -5.26 14.39
CA ASP A 192 -7.92 -6.40 13.55
C ASP A 192 -6.52 -6.19 12.95
N VAL A 193 -6.21 -4.94 12.53
CA VAL A 193 -4.87 -4.58 12.03
C VAL A 193 -3.82 -4.78 13.11
N VAL A 194 -4.06 -4.24 14.31
CA VAL A 194 -3.10 -4.34 15.43
C VAL A 194 -2.88 -5.80 15.82
N GLU A 195 -3.94 -6.60 15.86
CA GLU A 195 -3.91 -8.02 16.22
C GLU A 195 -3.15 -8.85 15.17
N CYS A 196 -3.39 -8.64 13.87
CA CYS A 196 -2.64 -9.32 12.82
C CYS A 196 -1.13 -9.06 12.93
N LEU A 197 -0.75 -7.80 13.16
CA LEU A 197 0.64 -7.42 13.35
C LEU A 197 1.23 -8.02 14.64
N ARG A 198 0.42 -8.20 15.69
CA ARG A 198 0.86 -8.78 16.97
C ARG A 198 1.15 -10.28 16.78
N LEU A 199 0.20 -11.01 16.20
CA LEU A 199 0.30 -12.44 15.90
C LEU A 199 1.43 -12.78 14.93
N ALA A 200 1.85 -11.85 14.08
CA ALA A 200 2.96 -12.07 13.15
C ALA A 200 4.35 -11.89 13.79
N ALA A 201 4.42 -11.25 14.97
CA ALA A 201 5.66 -11.06 15.71
C ALA A 201 5.95 -12.18 16.72
N GLU A 202 5.02 -13.13 16.87
CA GLU A 202 5.13 -14.35 17.69
C GLU A 202 5.66 -15.53 16.88
#